data_AF-A0A0L7R9X0-F1
#
_entry.id   AF-A0A0L7R9X0-F1
#
_cell.length_a   1.000
_cell.length_b   1.000
_cell.length_c   1.000
_cell.angle_alpha   90.00
_cell.angle_beta   90.00
_cell.angle_gamma   90.00
#
_symmetry.space_group_name_H-M   'P 1'
#
loop_
_entity.id
_entity.type
_entity.pdbx_description
1 polymer ?
#
loop_
_entity_poly.entity_id
_entity_poly.type
_entity_poly.pdbx_seq_one_letter_code
_entity_poly.pdbx_strand_id
1 'polypeptide(L)'
;LFLLRILTQYPEYQTEAERACHHLINSHLSLIHSMMSAKSNVKQRKIILQLLAVIVSLGGTLPRELLSHLALPPELVKSFVQHTKPTDDQNIRNCFIHFILAFLIEGSVPVIRSLLDKQHLLSSIFPDLIYDSKDIVALILTTLKTYVLHNSNVSKTVKLQIFSIPVIQNLVYLYNWKGPNNWSKHKTQNVMPNSQYHEEKLDRPWEYEKPSNLVIKIMTVCPDLIKSQYILLEPYIEPRVSVKWIIVIKFVREVNNLHFLSYCLMFVT
;
A
#
# COMPACT_ATOMS: atom_id res chain seq x y z
N LEU A 1 -17.90 14.24 -9.77
CA LEU A 1 -19.04 13.97 -8.86
C LEU A 1 -19.54 15.27 -8.25
N PHE A 2 -20.84 15.41 -8.01
CA PHE A 2 -21.46 16.59 -7.37
C PHE A 2 -20.88 16.88 -5.97
N LEU A 3 -20.69 15.86 -5.14
CA LEU A 3 -20.10 16.00 -3.80
C LEU A 3 -18.69 16.62 -3.79
N LEU A 4 -17.87 16.30 -4.80
CA LEU A 4 -16.53 16.91 -4.92
C LEU A 4 -16.62 18.42 -5.20
N ARG A 5 -17.66 18.86 -5.95
CA ARG A 5 -17.91 20.29 -6.16
C ARG A 5 -18.35 20.97 -4.86
N ILE A 6 -19.17 20.32 -4.04
CA ILE A 6 -19.51 20.84 -2.70
C ILE A 6 -18.24 21.08 -1.88
N LEU A 7 -17.36 20.08 -1.79
CA LEU A 7 -16.09 20.18 -1.06
C LEU A 7 -15.18 21.32 -1.53
N THR A 8 -15.19 21.63 -2.83
CA THR A 8 -14.21 22.54 -3.44
C THR A 8 -14.76 23.93 -3.73
N GLN A 9 -16.08 24.06 -3.88
CA GLN A 9 -16.72 25.28 -4.40
C GLN A 9 -17.87 25.77 -3.53
N TYR A 10 -18.45 24.92 -2.69
CA TYR A 10 -19.63 25.27 -1.88
C TYR A 10 -19.57 24.66 -0.46
N PRO A 11 -18.56 25.05 0.36
CA PRO A 11 -18.38 24.50 1.70
C PRO A 11 -19.59 24.71 2.62
N GLU A 12 -20.45 25.69 2.34
CA GLU A 12 -21.68 25.95 3.08
C GLU A 12 -22.68 24.78 3.04
N TYR A 13 -22.63 23.92 2.02
CA TYR A 13 -23.50 22.73 1.91
C TYR A 13 -22.83 21.45 2.41
N GLN A 14 -21.64 21.53 3.00
CA GLN A 14 -20.91 20.35 3.46
C GLN A 14 -21.71 19.57 4.51
N THR A 15 -22.38 20.25 5.44
CA THR A 15 -23.14 19.59 6.50
C THR A 15 -24.34 18.82 5.93
N GLU A 16 -25.04 19.39 4.95
CA GLU A 16 -26.16 18.75 4.24
C GLU A 16 -25.66 17.56 3.42
N ALA A 17 -24.51 17.69 2.75
CA ALA A 17 -23.87 16.61 2.03
C ALA A 17 -23.48 15.46 2.97
N GLU A 18 -22.93 15.77 4.14
CA GLU A 18 -22.60 14.79 5.17
C GLU A 18 -23.85 14.05 5.65
N ARG A 19 -24.94 14.76 5.96
CA ARG A 19 -26.22 14.15 6.35
C ARG A 19 -26.78 13.23 5.27
N ALA A 20 -26.73 13.66 4.00
CA ALA A 20 -27.17 12.83 2.88
C ALA A 20 -26.31 11.56 2.74
N CYS A 21 -25.01 11.66 2.97
CA CYS A 21 -24.10 10.51 2.93
C CYS A 21 -24.33 9.56 4.11
N HIS A 22 -24.62 10.07 5.30
CA HIS A 22 -25.04 9.25 6.45
C HIS A 22 -26.30 8.45 6.12
N HIS A 23 -27.31 9.09 5.51
CA HIS A 23 -28.51 8.39 5.09
C HIS A 23 -28.22 7.33 4.02
N LEU A 24 -27.36 7.64 3.04
CA LEU A 24 -26.94 6.68 2.01
C LEU A 24 -26.27 5.44 2.60
N ILE A 25 -25.31 5.61 3.51
CA ILE A 25 -24.58 4.50 4.14
C ILE A 25 -25.54 3.64 4.98
N ASN A 26 -26.42 4.25 5.76
CA ASN A 26 -27.29 3.52 6.68
C ASN A 26 -28.51 2.87 6.00
N SER A 27 -29.07 3.50 4.96
CA SER A 27 -30.32 3.05 4.34
C SER A 27 -30.13 2.33 3.00
N HIS A 28 -28.98 2.51 2.33
CA HIS A 28 -28.75 1.98 0.99
C HIS A 28 -27.45 1.16 0.84
N LEU A 29 -26.91 0.63 1.94
CA LEU A 29 -25.71 -0.20 1.93
C LEU A 29 -25.81 -1.42 1.00
N SER A 30 -26.98 -2.03 0.88
CA SER A 30 -27.24 -3.16 -0.03
C SER A 30 -27.05 -2.78 -1.50
N LEU A 31 -27.43 -1.56 -1.89
CA LEU A 31 -27.18 -1.03 -3.23
C LEU A 31 -25.69 -0.78 -3.45
N ILE A 32 -24.99 -0.24 -2.45
CA ILE A 32 -23.53 -0.04 -2.49
C ILE A 32 -22.84 -1.40 -2.72
N HIS A 33 -23.21 -2.44 -1.98
CA HIS A 33 -22.69 -3.79 -2.17
C HIS A 33 -23.04 -4.37 -3.55
N SER A 34 -24.26 -4.17 -4.03
CA SER A 34 -24.68 -4.59 -5.38
C SER A 34 -23.84 -3.92 -6.47
N MET A 35 -23.58 -2.62 -6.36
CA MET A 35 -22.75 -1.87 -7.30
C MET A 35 -21.27 -2.24 -7.23
N MET A 36 -20.75 -2.65 -6.07
CA MET A 36 -19.38 -3.11 -5.88
C MET A 36 -19.14 -4.53 -6.42
N SER A 37 -20.17 -5.38 -6.39
CA SER A 37 -20.12 -6.81 -6.72
C SER A 37 -19.35 -7.12 -8.01
N ALA A 38 -18.65 -8.25 -8.07
CA ALA A 38 -18.01 -8.70 -9.30
C ALA A 38 -18.98 -8.91 -10.47
N LYS A 39 -20.30 -9.05 -10.19
CA LYS A 39 -21.36 -9.18 -11.19
C LYS A 39 -21.81 -7.85 -11.80
N SER A 40 -21.52 -6.72 -11.17
CA SER A 40 -21.90 -5.41 -11.68
C SER A 40 -20.95 -4.95 -12.80
N ASN A 41 -21.42 -4.04 -13.63
CA ASN A 41 -20.60 -3.57 -14.75
C ASN A 41 -19.44 -2.67 -14.27
N VAL A 42 -18.38 -2.61 -15.08
CA VAL A 42 -17.16 -1.84 -14.77
C VAL A 42 -17.44 -0.37 -14.44
N LYS A 43 -18.42 0.24 -15.12
CA LYS A 43 -18.79 1.64 -14.89
C LYS A 43 -19.40 1.85 -13.50
N GLN A 44 -20.31 0.99 -13.07
CA GLN A 44 -20.90 1.02 -11.73
C GLN A 44 -19.83 0.87 -10.64
N ARG A 45 -18.91 -0.09 -10.83
CA ARG A 45 -17.80 -0.34 -9.89
C ARG A 45 -16.86 0.87 -9.76
N LYS A 46 -16.53 1.52 -10.88
CA LYS A 46 -15.75 2.78 -10.87
C LYS A 46 -16.47 3.90 -10.13
N ILE A 47 -17.74 4.15 -10.47
CA ILE A 47 -18.54 5.22 -9.88
C ILE A 47 -18.69 5.03 -8.37
N ILE A 48 -18.97 3.82 -7.91
CA ILE A 48 -19.15 3.59 -6.48
C ILE A 48 -17.84 3.78 -5.72
N LEU A 49 -16.71 3.30 -6.22
CA LEU A 49 -15.40 3.51 -5.58
C LEU A 49 -15.04 5.00 -5.51
N GLN A 50 -15.29 5.76 -6.58
CA GLN A 50 -15.09 7.21 -6.58
C GLN A 50 -16.03 7.93 -5.62
N LEU A 51 -17.30 7.51 -5.54
CA LEU A 51 -18.26 8.04 -4.57
C LEU A 51 -17.78 7.79 -3.13
N LEU A 52 -17.37 6.56 -2.83
CA LEU A 52 -16.87 6.19 -1.51
C LEU A 52 -15.62 6.99 -1.13
N ALA A 53 -14.70 7.22 -2.07
CA ALA A 53 -13.53 8.08 -1.82
C ALA A 53 -13.94 9.52 -1.45
N VAL A 54 -14.92 10.09 -2.16
CA VAL A 54 -15.43 11.44 -1.84
C VAL A 54 -16.18 11.48 -0.50
N ILE A 55 -16.92 10.43 -0.16
CA ILE A 55 -17.57 10.30 1.17
C ILE A 55 -16.52 10.32 2.28
N VAL A 56 -15.38 9.67 2.07
CA VAL A 56 -14.27 9.72 3.04
C VAL A 56 -13.73 11.14 3.19
N SER A 57 -13.57 11.87 2.07
CA SER A 57 -13.10 13.25 2.07
C SER A 57 -14.07 14.27 2.69
N LEU A 58 -15.36 13.94 2.87
CA LEU A 58 -16.28 14.78 3.64
C LEU A 58 -15.90 14.83 5.12
N GLY A 59 -15.24 13.79 5.65
CA GLY A 59 -14.75 13.77 7.02
C GLY A 59 -15.84 13.50 8.06
N GLY A 60 -15.68 14.06 9.25
CA GLY A 60 -16.55 13.78 10.39
C GLY A 60 -16.52 12.31 10.82
N THR A 61 -17.70 11.73 11.10
CA THR A 61 -17.85 10.32 11.49
C THR A 61 -18.00 9.37 10.30
N LEU A 62 -18.25 9.90 9.09
CA LEU A 62 -18.53 9.11 7.88
C LEU A 62 -17.43 8.10 7.51
N PRO A 63 -16.12 8.44 7.52
CA PRO A 63 -15.09 7.46 7.17
C PRO A 63 -15.10 6.25 8.11
N ARG A 64 -15.28 6.49 9.42
CA ARG A 64 -15.27 5.43 10.42
C ARG A 64 -16.51 4.55 10.31
N GLU A 65 -17.67 5.16 10.13
CA GLU A 65 -18.95 4.48 9.90
C GLU A 65 -18.90 3.64 8.61
N LEU A 66 -18.36 4.21 7.53
CA LEU A 66 -18.16 3.51 6.29
C LEU A 66 -17.24 2.29 6.48
N LEU A 67 -16.11 2.44 7.17
CA LEU A 67 -15.24 1.31 7.48
C LEU A 67 -15.95 0.24 8.34
N SER A 68 -16.80 0.61 9.30
CA SER A 68 -17.50 -0.38 10.12
C SER A 68 -18.57 -1.16 9.34
N HIS A 69 -19.29 -0.52 8.44
CA HIS A 69 -20.40 -1.14 7.71
C HIS A 69 -19.99 -1.78 6.39
N LEU A 70 -18.95 -1.28 5.73
CA LEU A 70 -18.52 -1.77 4.42
C LEU A 70 -17.78 -3.11 4.56
N ALA A 71 -18.47 -4.20 4.22
CA ALA A 71 -17.86 -5.50 4.03
C ALA A 71 -17.04 -5.57 2.73
N LEU A 72 -15.74 -5.84 2.85
CA LEU A 72 -14.81 -6.02 1.74
C LEU A 72 -14.17 -7.43 1.83
N PRO A 73 -14.89 -8.49 1.42
CA PRO A 73 -14.34 -9.84 1.45
C PRO A 73 -13.13 -9.96 0.50
N PRO A 74 -12.18 -10.87 0.78
CA PRO A 74 -10.93 -11.00 0.01
C PRO A 74 -11.12 -11.13 -1.50
N GLU A 75 -12.12 -11.90 -1.95
CA GLU A 75 -12.41 -12.07 -3.40
C GLU A 75 -12.89 -10.76 -4.05
N LEU A 76 -13.65 -9.95 -3.31
CA LEU A 76 -14.07 -8.63 -3.79
C LEU A 76 -12.86 -7.70 -3.89
N VAL A 77 -12.01 -7.66 -2.86
CA VAL A 77 -10.77 -6.87 -2.88
C VAL A 77 -9.87 -7.28 -4.05
N LYS A 78 -9.66 -8.59 -4.23
CA LYS A 78 -8.90 -9.16 -5.36
C LYS A 78 -9.45 -8.67 -6.70
N SER A 79 -10.77 -8.65 -6.86
CA SER A 79 -11.42 -8.16 -8.08
C SER A 79 -11.26 -6.66 -8.32
N PHE A 80 -10.91 -5.87 -7.29
CA PHE A 80 -10.63 -4.45 -7.41
C PHE A 80 -9.16 -4.16 -7.69
N VAL A 81 -8.25 -4.90 -7.07
CA VAL A 81 -6.80 -4.69 -7.21
C VAL A 81 -6.23 -5.33 -8.48
N GLN A 82 -6.94 -6.26 -9.13
CA GLN A 82 -6.46 -6.90 -10.33
C GLN A 82 -6.33 -5.91 -11.51
N HIS A 83 -5.17 -5.94 -12.17
CA HIS A 83 -4.95 -5.20 -13.42
C HIS A 83 -5.81 -5.74 -14.55
N THR A 84 -6.41 -4.84 -15.34
CA THR A 84 -7.24 -5.19 -16.50
C THR A 84 -6.85 -4.41 -17.75
N LYS A 85 -6.68 -3.09 -17.61
CA LYS A 85 -6.15 -2.16 -18.61
C LYS A 85 -5.43 -1.02 -17.88
N PRO A 86 -4.16 -1.20 -17.47
CA PRO A 86 -3.43 -0.23 -16.64
C PRO A 86 -3.21 1.13 -17.32
N THR A 87 -3.34 1.17 -18.65
CA THR A 87 -3.28 2.40 -19.45
C THR A 87 -4.54 3.26 -19.37
N ASP A 88 -5.65 2.76 -18.81
CA ASP A 88 -6.82 3.57 -18.45
C ASP A 88 -6.57 4.18 -17.06
N ASP A 89 -6.34 5.49 -16.99
CA ASP A 89 -6.12 6.22 -15.73
C ASP A 89 -7.32 6.15 -14.77
N GLN A 90 -8.50 5.81 -15.28
CA GLN A 90 -9.71 5.64 -14.50
C GLN A 90 -10.07 4.16 -14.31
N ASN A 91 -9.12 3.23 -14.41
CA ASN A 91 -9.41 1.82 -14.18
C ASN A 91 -9.90 1.55 -12.73
N ILE A 92 -10.49 0.37 -12.50
CA ILE A 92 -11.06 0.00 -11.19
C ILE A 92 -9.99 0.01 -10.08
N ARG A 93 -8.78 -0.49 -10.38
CA ARG A 93 -7.66 -0.53 -9.43
C ARG A 93 -7.28 0.89 -8.99
N ASN A 94 -7.15 1.83 -9.91
CA ASN A 94 -6.89 3.23 -9.58
C ASN A 94 -7.99 3.79 -8.70
N CYS A 95 -9.27 3.55 -9.01
CA CYS A 95 -10.38 4.02 -8.18
C CYS A 95 -10.33 3.42 -6.76
N PHE A 96 -9.97 2.15 -6.64
CA PHE A 96 -9.82 1.48 -5.36
C PHE A 96 -8.62 2.01 -4.56
N ILE A 97 -7.48 2.25 -5.22
CA ILE A 97 -6.30 2.89 -4.60
C ILE A 97 -6.68 4.25 -4.03
N HIS A 98 -7.33 5.12 -4.82
CA HIS A 98 -7.76 6.43 -4.34
C HIS A 98 -8.72 6.32 -3.14
N PHE A 99 -9.65 5.37 -3.18
CA PHE A 99 -10.55 5.09 -2.06
C PHE A 99 -9.80 4.70 -0.77
N ILE A 100 -8.83 3.78 -0.86
CA ILE A 100 -8.03 3.37 0.30
C ILE A 100 -7.16 4.53 0.82
N LEU A 101 -6.50 5.27 -0.08
CA LEU A 101 -5.61 6.37 0.30
C LEU A 101 -6.37 7.59 0.85
N ALA A 102 -7.63 7.81 0.47
CA ALA A 102 -8.46 8.87 1.02
C ALA A 102 -8.56 8.80 2.55
N PHE A 103 -8.62 7.58 3.13
CA PHE A 103 -8.64 7.40 4.58
C PHE A 103 -7.32 7.80 5.25
N LEU A 104 -6.19 7.69 4.55
CA LEU A 104 -4.88 8.09 5.07
C LEU A 104 -4.65 9.59 4.94
N ILE A 105 -5.10 10.19 3.84
CA ILE A 105 -4.89 11.60 3.52
C ILE A 105 -5.86 12.51 4.30
N GLU A 106 -7.14 12.19 4.26
CA GLU A 106 -8.22 13.03 4.82
C GLU A 106 -8.69 12.55 6.21
N GLY A 107 -8.26 11.35 6.62
CA GLY A 107 -8.73 10.73 7.86
C GLY A 107 -8.07 11.33 9.11
N SER A 108 -8.88 11.51 10.16
CA SER A 108 -8.36 11.76 11.50
C SER A 108 -7.57 10.55 12.04
N VAL A 109 -6.78 10.74 13.08
CA VAL A 109 -5.96 9.66 13.69
C VAL A 109 -6.78 8.39 14.00
N PRO A 110 -8.00 8.46 14.57
CA PRO A 110 -8.84 7.27 14.77
C PRO A 110 -9.27 6.58 13.47
N VAL A 111 -9.53 7.34 12.41
CA VAL A 111 -9.91 6.81 11.08
C VAL A 111 -8.72 6.08 10.46
N ILE A 112 -7.53 6.70 10.48
CA ILE A 112 -6.29 6.07 10.01
C ILE A 112 -6.08 4.76 10.75
N ARG A 113 -6.15 4.76 12.09
CA ARG A 113 -6.02 3.51 12.88
C ARG A 113 -7.06 2.46 12.49
N SER A 114 -8.32 2.86 12.35
CA SER A 114 -9.40 1.94 11.95
C SER A 114 -9.15 1.31 10.57
N LEU A 115 -8.54 2.03 9.63
CA LEU A 115 -8.12 1.47 8.35
C LEU A 115 -6.96 0.50 8.51
N LEU A 116 -5.91 0.89 9.25
CA LEU A 116 -4.70 0.08 9.42
C LEU A 116 -4.96 -1.20 10.22
N ASP A 117 -5.93 -1.19 11.13
CA ASP A 117 -6.38 -2.35 11.89
C ASP A 117 -7.15 -3.36 11.02
N LYS A 118 -7.69 -2.94 9.86
CA LYS A 118 -8.27 -3.87 8.88
C LYS A 118 -7.17 -4.62 8.15
N GLN A 119 -6.86 -5.80 8.68
CA GLN A 119 -5.83 -6.68 8.15
C GLN A 119 -5.91 -6.82 6.63
N HIS A 120 -4.75 -6.71 5.98
CA HIS A 120 -4.55 -6.84 4.54
C HIS A 120 -5.18 -5.78 3.64
N LEU A 121 -6.04 -4.88 4.13
CA LEU A 121 -6.75 -3.92 3.27
C LEU A 121 -5.78 -2.93 2.63
N LEU A 122 -4.93 -2.26 3.42
CA LEU A 122 -3.90 -1.37 2.87
C LEU A 122 -2.85 -2.16 2.06
N SER A 123 -2.41 -3.32 2.54
CA SER A 123 -1.38 -4.10 1.83
C SER A 123 -1.86 -4.68 0.48
N SER A 124 -3.17 -4.73 0.24
CA SER A 124 -3.75 -5.27 -0.99
C SER A 124 -3.41 -4.45 -2.25
N ILE A 125 -3.01 -3.19 -2.11
CA ILE A 125 -2.73 -2.30 -3.25
C ILE A 125 -1.28 -2.39 -3.77
N PHE A 126 -0.39 -3.08 -3.07
CA PHE A 126 1.04 -3.16 -3.43
C PHE A 126 1.40 -4.19 -4.51
N PRO A 127 0.75 -5.37 -4.59
CA PRO A 127 1.03 -6.32 -5.67
C PRO A 127 0.91 -5.66 -7.05
N ASP A 128 1.85 -5.96 -7.93
CA ASP A 128 1.94 -5.45 -9.31
C ASP A 128 2.09 -3.92 -9.46
N LEU A 129 2.57 -3.23 -8.43
CA LEU A 129 2.80 -1.77 -8.45
C LEU A 129 3.77 -1.33 -9.56
N ILE A 130 4.64 -2.24 -10.04
CA ILE A 130 5.55 -2.01 -11.16
C ILE A 130 4.85 -1.71 -12.50
N TYR A 131 3.56 -2.01 -12.62
CA TYR A 131 2.76 -1.76 -13.83
C TYR A 131 1.78 -0.60 -13.68
N ASP A 132 1.63 -0.03 -12.48
CA ASP A 132 0.81 1.17 -12.28
C ASP A 132 1.46 2.40 -12.93
N SER A 133 0.66 3.45 -13.19
CA SER A 133 1.20 4.71 -13.72
C SER A 133 2.13 5.39 -12.71
N LYS A 134 3.07 6.20 -13.20
CA LYS A 134 4.01 6.95 -12.35
C LYS A 134 3.29 7.81 -11.30
N ASP A 135 2.12 8.34 -11.63
CA ASP A 135 1.34 9.23 -10.76
C ASP A 135 0.69 8.43 -9.62
N ILE A 136 0.16 7.23 -9.90
CA ILE A 136 -0.35 6.31 -8.88
C ILE A 136 0.78 5.83 -7.97
N VAL A 137 1.93 5.46 -8.53
CA VAL A 137 3.11 5.05 -7.75
C VAL A 137 3.56 6.17 -6.83
N ALA A 138 3.69 7.40 -7.35
CA ALA A 138 4.06 8.57 -6.57
C ALA A 138 3.04 8.86 -5.46
N LEU A 139 1.74 8.78 -5.75
CA LEU A 139 0.67 8.97 -4.78
C LEU A 139 0.77 7.96 -3.63
N ILE A 140 0.93 6.67 -3.94
CA ILE A 140 1.08 5.61 -2.92
C ILE A 140 2.33 5.87 -2.05
N LEU A 141 3.49 6.08 -2.68
CA LEU A 141 4.75 6.25 -1.95
C LEU A 141 4.75 7.48 -1.05
N THR A 142 4.26 8.61 -1.55
CA THR A 142 4.16 9.85 -0.77
C THR A 142 3.16 9.72 0.38
N THR A 143 2.00 9.12 0.13
CA THR A 143 0.97 8.91 1.15
C THR A 143 1.49 7.99 2.26
N LEU A 144 2.10 6.86 1.92
CA LEU A 144 2.68 5.95 2.91
C LEU A 144 3.81 6.61 3.70
N LYS A 145 4.69 7.34 3.03
CA LYS A 145 5.80 8.05 3.69
C LYS A 145 5.27 9.03 4.73
N THR A 146 4.28 9.84 4.37
CA THR A 146 3.76 10.91 5.23
C THR A 146 2.84 10.39 6.32
N TYR A 147 1.82 9.62 5.96
CA TYR A 147 0.71 9.30 6.86
C TYR A 147 0.86 7.97 7.60
N VAL A 148 1.80 7.11 7.20
CA VAL A 148 2.09 5.83 7.87
C VAL A 148 3.50 5.83 8.46
N LEU A 149 4.53 5.96 7.62
CA LEU A 149 5.92 5.76 8.02
C LEU A 149 6.40 6.84 9.00
N HIS A 150 6.22 8.12 8.68
CA HIS A 150 6.63 9.24 9.56
C HIS A 150 5.55 9.66 10.57
N ASN A 151 4.35 9.08 10.50
CA ASN A 151 3.29 9.41 11.43
C ASN A 151 3.60 8.79 12.82
N SER A 152 3.78 9.63 13.83
CA SER A 152 4.04 9.22 15.22
C SER A 152 2.82 8.60 15.89
N ASN A 153 1.62 8.85 15.37
CA ASN A 153 0.36 8.28 15.89
C ASN A 153 0.14 6.83 15.44
N VAL A 154 0.87 6.36 14.44
CA VAL A 154 0.87 4.96 14.00
C VAL A 154 1.92 4.21 14.82
N SER A 155 1.49 3.16 15.52
CA SER A 155 2.38 2.40 16.41
C SER A 155 3.44 1.63 15.62
N LYS A 156 4.56 1.32 16.29
CA LYS A 156 5.63 0.49 15.71
C LYS A 156 5.11 -0.87 15.24
N THR A 157 4.24 -1.51 16.04
CA THR A 157 3.60 -2.79 15.70
C THR A 157 2.75 -2.72 14.43
N VAL A 158 2.00 -1.63 14.23
CA VAL A 158 1.21 -1.45 13.01
C VAL A 158 2.12 -1.25 11.79
N LYS A 159 3.20 -0.47 11.94
CA LYS A 159 4.20 -0.31 10.87
C LYS A 159 4.85 -1.64 10.48
N LEU A 160 5.18 -2.49 11.46
CA LEU A 160 5.67 -3.85 11.23
C LEU A 160 4.74 -4.69 10.35
N GLN A 161 3.44 -4.64 10.66
CA GLN A 161 2.43 -5.41 9.93
C GLN A 161 2.25 -4.90 8.50
N ILE A 162 2.27 -3.57 8.30
CA ILE A 162 2.13 -2.95 6.97
C ILE A 162 3.36 -3.21 6.11
N PHE A 163 4.56 -2.89 6.62
CA PHE A 163 5.83 -3.07 5.91
C PHE A 163 6.35 -4.52 6.06
N SER A 164 5.46 -5.47 5.81
CA SER A 164 5.79 -6.89 5.72
C SER A 164 6.76 -7.16 4.57
N ILE A 165 7.40 -8.34 4.60
CA ILE A 165 8.33 -8.78 3.55
C ILE A 165 7.73 -8.64 2.13
N PRO A 166 6.50 -9.13 1.83
CA PRO A 166 5.93 -8.98 0.49
C PRO A 166 5.72 -7.52 0.08
N VAL A 167 5.37 -6.64 1.03
CA VAL A 167 5.20 -5.20 0.75
C VAL A 167 6.54 -4.55 0.42
N ILE A 168 7.58 -4.82 1.21
CA ILE A 168 8.94 -4.33 0.95
C ILE A 168 9.46 -4.83 -0.39
N GLN A 169 9.22 -6.09 -0.75
CA GLN A 169 9.58 -6.63 -2.06
C GLN A 169 8.88 -5.88 -3.21
N ASN A 170 7.58 -5.60 -3.09
CA ASN A 170 6.87 -4.80 -4.10
C ASN A 170 7.44 -3.38 -4.23
N LEU A 171 7.82 -2.76 -3.10
CA LEU A 171 8.48 -1.45 -3.09
C LEU A 171 9.87 -1.50 -3.75
N VAL A 172 10.63 -2.57 -3.51
CA VAL A 172 11.94 -2.80 -4.12
C VAL A 172 11.80 -3.02 -5.63
N TYR A 173 10.80 -3.78 -6.08
CA TYR A 173 10.57 -4.01 -7.52
C TYR A 173 10.31 -2.74 -8.33
N LEU A 174 9.89 -1.63 -7.69
CA LEU A 174 9.74 -0.35 -8.36
C LEU A 174 11.04 0.23 -8.92
N TYR A 175 12.21 -0.21 -8.46
CA TYR A 175 13.47 0.18 -9.11
C TYR A 175 13.56 -0.31 -10.56
N ASN A 176 12.83 -1.38 -10.89
CA ASN A 176 12.66 -1.92 -12.24
C ASN A 176 11.23 -1.68 -12.75
N TRP A 177 10.65 -0.51 -12.44
CA TRP A 177 9.31 -0.12 -12.87
C TRP A 177 9.15 -0.28 -14.39
N LYS A 178 8.07 -0.95 -14.79
CA LYS A 178 7.75 -1.27 -16.19
C LYS A 178 6.71 -0.32 -16.76
N GLY A 179 5.77 0.11 -15.92
CA GLY A 179 4.68 0.98 -16.29
C GLY A 179 3.54 0.30 -17.05
N PRO A 180 2.45 1.06 -17.29
CA PRO A 180 1.16 0.50 -17.70
C PRO A 180 1.17 -0.08 -19.12
N ASN A 181 2.04 0.42 -19.99
CA ASN A 181 2.18 -0.05 -21.37
C ASN A 181 2.83 -1.44 -21.47
N ASN A 182 3.55 -1.87 -20.43
CA ASN A 182 4.30 -3.12 -20.41
C ASN A 182 3.59 -4.24 -19.64
N TRP A 183 2.31 -4.05 -19.31
CA TRP A 183 1.50 -5.05 -18.64
C TRP A 183 0.92 -6.07 -19.62
N SER A 184 1.08 -7.36 -19.34
CA SER A 184 0.50 -8.45 -20.14
C SER A 184 -0.35 -9.39 -19.29
N LYS A 185 -1.56 -9.70 -19.76
CA LYS A 185 -2.53 -10.59 -19.05
C LYS A 185 -2.03 -12.03 -18.84
N HIS A 186 -1.02 -12.47 -19.60
CA HIS A 186 -0.68 -13.90 -19.72
C HIS A 186 0.54 -14.36 -18.90
N LYS A 187 1.15 -13.53 -18.05
CA LYS A 187 2.28 -13.95 -17.19
C LYS A 187 1.82 -14.56 -15.84
N THR A 188 0.84 -15.45 -15.87
CA THR A 188 0.59 -16.37 -14.75
C THR A 188 0.58 -17.78 -15.29
N GLN A 189 1.60 -18.56 -14.92
CA GLN A 189 1.84 -19.98 -15.26
C GLN A 189 2.35 -20.28 -16.67
N ASN A 190 3.65 -20.05 -16.90
CA ASN A 190 4.57 -21.03 -17.47
C ASN A 190 5.97 -20.42 -17.50
N VAL A 191 6.94 -21.16 -16.98
CA VAL A 191 8.36 -20.94 -17.30
C VAL A 191 8.46 -21.01 -18.83
N MET A 192 8.72 -19.89 -19.49
CA MET A 192 9.05 -19.89 -20.93
C MET A 192 10.52 -19.55 -21.14
N PRO A 193 11.18 -20.22 -22.09
CA PRO A 193 12.61 -20.18 -22.26
C PRO A 193 13.02 -18.94 -23.05
N ASN A 194 14.10 -18.32 -22.59
CA ASN A 194 15.06 -17.54 -23.36
C ASN A 194 14.49 -16.40 -24.23
N SER A 195 14.13 -15.30 -23.56
CA SER A 195 14.45 -13.98 -24.11
C SER A 195 15.26 -13.23 -23.06
N GLN A 196 16.39 -12.70 -23.51
CA GLN A 196 17.49 -12.16 -22.72
C GLN A 196 17.08 -10.81 -22.09
N TYR A 197 16.16 -10.84 -21.13
CA TYR A 197 15.95 -9.76 -20.19
C TYR A 197 16.54 -10.23 -18.87
N HIS A 198 17.59 -9.55 -18.40
CA HIS A 198 18.03 -9.67 -17.03
C HIS A 198 16.89 -9.17 -16.14
N GLU A 199 15.92 -10.04 -15.82
CA GLU A 199 15.12 -9.91 -14.63
C GLU A 199 16.10 -10.00 -13.47
N GLU A 200 16.69 -8.85 -13.10
CA GLU A 200 17.38 -8.68 -11.84
C GLU A 200 16.40 -9.13 -10.77
N LYS A 201 16.63 -10.33 -10.24
CA LYS A 201 15.89 -10.81 -9.09
C LYS A 201 16.29 -9.88 -7.95
N LEU A 202 15.45 -8.89 -7.69
CA LEU A 202 15.60 -7.98 -6.56
C LEU A 202 15.11 -8.65 -5.26
N ASP A 203 15.16 -9.98 -5.19
CA ASP A 203 14.94 -10.77 -3.97
C ASP A 203 16.08 -10.55 -2.95
N ARG A 204 17.20 -9.96 -3.41
CA ARG A 204 18.38 -9.61 -2.61
C ARG A 204 18.65 -8.10 -2.68
N PRO A 205 17.87 -7.27 -1.97
CA PRO A 205 18.01 -5.81 -2.05
C PRO A 205 19.40 -5.29 -1.68
N TRP A 206 20.17 -6.04 -0.89
CA TRP A 206 21.55 -5.71 -0.51
C TRP A 206 22.56 -5.80 -1.67
N GLU A 207 22.25 -6.51 -2.77
CA GLU A 207 23.14 -6.58 -3.95
C GLU A 207 23.13 -5.29 -4.79
N TYR A 208 22.21 -4.36 -4.51
CA TYR A 208 21.97 -3.17 -5.31
C TYR A 208 21.91 -1.90 -4.45
N GLU A 209 22.60 -0.83 -4.86
CA GLU A 209 22.72 0.40 -4.06
C GLU A 209 21.36 1.03 -3.71
N LYS A 210 20.49 1.26 -4.70
CA LYS A 210 19.22 1.96 -4.45
C LYS A 210 18.22 1.11 -3.65
N PRO A 211 17.96 -0.17 -3.99
CA PRO A 211 17.16 -1.08 -3.16
C PRO A 211 17.68 -1.18 -1.72
N SER A 212 18.99 -1.37 -1.54
CA SER A 212 19.64 -1.40 -0.22
C SER A 212 19.32 -0.14 0.59
N ASN A 213 19.54 1.04 0.00
CA ASN A 213 19.27 2.33 0.63
C ASN A 213 17.80 2.52 1.02
N LEU A 214 16.85 2.03 0.21
CA LEU A 214 15.42 2.08 0.52
C LEU A 214 15.10 1.23 1.75
N VAL A 215 15.55 -0.03 1.76
CA VAL A 215 15.26 -0.95 2.87
C VAL A 215 15.92 -0.43 4.15
N ILE A 216 17.17 0.07 4.08
CA ILE A 216 17.83 0.74 5.21
C ILE A 216 16.98 1.90 5.72
N LYS A 217 16.57 2.85 4.87
CA LYS A 217 15.74 4.01 5.29
C LYS A 217 14.43 3.61 5.94
N ILE A 218 13.76 2.59 5.42
CA ILE A 218 12.52 2.05 6.02
C ILE A 218 12.82 1.50 7.42
N MET A 219 13.90 0.71 7.56
CA MET A 219 14.31 0.14 8.85
C MET A 219 14.83 1.21 9.83
N THR A 220 15.47 2.28 9.35
CA THR A 220 15.88 3.42 10.20
C THR A 220 14.67 4.07 10.86
N VAL A 221 13.57 4.23 10.11
CA VAL A 221 12.34 4.83 10.64
C VAL A 221 11.52 3.82 11.46
N CYS A 222 11.62 2.52 11.14
CA CYS A 222 10.95 1.44 11.86
C CYS A 222 11.92 0.29 12.21
N PRO A 223 12.68 0.44 13.31
CA PRO A 223 13.75 -0.48 13.71
C PRO A 223 13.30 -1.89 14.00
N ASP A 224 12.06 -2.06 14.46
CA ASP A 224 11.55 -3.39 14.78
C ASP A 224 11.45 -4.29 13.53
N LEU A 225 11.41 -3.69 12.32
CA LEU A 225 11.42 -4.42 11.05
C LEU A 225 12.72 -5.21 10.85
N ILE A 226 13.80 -4.84 11.55
CA ILE A 226 15.10 -5.48 11.40
C ILE A 226 14.97 -6.99 11.60
N LYS A 227 14.28 -7.46 12.66
CA LYS A 227 14.12 -8.90 12.90
C LYS A 227 13.41 -9.62 11.75
N SER A 228 12.40 -9.01 11.15
CA SER A 228 11.68 -9.62 10.01
C SER A 228 12.56 -9.68 8.76
N GLN A 229 13.39 -8.67 8.52
CA GLN A 229 14.33 -8.65 7.40
C GLN A 229 15.51 -9.61 7.60
N TYR A 230 15.93 -9.84 8.84
CA TYR A 230 17.00 -10.79 9.15
C TYR A 230 16.66 -12.22 8.77
N ILE A 231 15.40 -12.63 8.83
CA ILE A 231 14.95 -13.96 8.37
C ILE A 231 15.29 -14.17 6.89
N LEU A 232 15.23 -13.11 6.06
CA LEU A 232 15.62 -13.19 4.65
C LEU A 232 17.14 -13.23 4.45
N LEU A 233 17.89 -12.65 5.39
CA LEU A 233 19.35 -12.57 5.35
C LEU A 233 20.03 -13.80 5.95
N GLU A 234 19.36 -14.54 6.83
CA GLU A 234 19.91 -15.67 7.59
C GLU A 234 20.74 -16.64 6.74
N PRO A 235 20.28 -17.09 5.54
CA PRO A 235 21.06 -18.00 4.69
C PRO A 235 22.35 -17.39 4.12
N TYR A 236 22.48 -16.07 4.16
CA TYR A 236 23.58 -15.30 3.55
C TYR A 236 24.57 -14.75 4.59
N ILE A 237 24.24 -14.83 5.88
CA ILE A 237 25.08 -14.34 6.98
C ILE A 237 26.19 -15.34 7.35
N GLU A 238 26.03 -16.62 6.99
CA GLU A 238 27.07 -17.64 7.19
C GLU A 238 28.44 -17.18 6.67
N PRO A 239 29.49 -17.17 7.51
CA PRO A 239 30.82 -16.68 7.14
C PRO A 239 31.33 -17.35 5.85
N ARG A 240 31.53 -16.55 4.80
CA ARG A 240 32.06 -17.00 3.50
C ARG A 240 33.04 -15.98 2.95
N VAL A 241 34.18 -16.42 2.45
CA VAL A 241 35.15 -15.54 1.79
C VAL A 241 34.68 -15.26 0.36
N SER A 242 33.76 -14.31 0.21
CA SER A 242 33.25 -13.89 -1.11
C SER A 242 32.83 -12.42 -1.12
N VAL A 243 32.91 -11.78 -2.29
CA VAL A 243 32.44 -10.39 -2.49
C VAL A 243 30.96 -10.25 -2.11
N LYS A 244 30.14 -11.27 -2.45
CA LYS A 244 28.71 -11.31 -2.10
C LYS A 244 28.49 -11.29 -0.59
N TRP A 245 29.25 -12.07 0.16
CA TRP A 245 29.18 -12.08 1.61
C TRP A 245 29.60 -10.74 2.22
N ILE A 246 30.67 -10.11 1.70
CA ILE A 246 31.11 -8.78 2.16
C ILE A 246 30.00 -7.73 1.94
N ILE A 247 29.30 -7.78 0.81
CA ILE A 247 28.17 -6.88 0.51
C ILE A 247 27.03 -7.07 1.52
N VAL A 248 26.66 -8.33 1.81
CA VAL A 248 25.64 -8.67 2.83
C VAL A 248 26.05 -8.13 4.21
N ILE A 249 27.30 -8.37 4.64
CA ILE A 249 27.78 -7.91 5.95
C ILE A 249 27.85 -6.38 6.04
N LYS A 250 28.22 -5.69 4.95
CA LYS A 250 28.14 -4.22 4.89
C LYS A 250 26.70 -3.74 5.06
N PHE A 251 25.76 -4.34 4.34
CA PHE A 251 24.34 -4.03 4.48
C PHE A 251 23.86 -4.25 5.92
N VAL A 252 24.12 -5.41 6.50
CA VAL A 252 23.81 -5.76 7.90
C VAL A 252 24.42 -4.75 8.87
N ARG A 253 25.67 -4.35 8.64
CA ARG A 253 26.35 -3.34 9.46
C ARG A 253 25.67 -1.98 9.40
N GLU A 254 25.27 -1.50 8.22
CA GLU A 254 24.55 -0.23 8.09
C GLU A 254 23.19 -0.27 8.79
N VAL A 255 22.50 -1.43 8.72
CA VAL A 255 21.24 -1.65 9.45
C VAL A 255 21.46 -1.66 10.97
N ASN A 256 22.54 -2.30 11.45
CA ASN A 256 22.85 -2.43 12.88
C ASN A 256 23.49 -1.20 13.51
N ASN A 257 24.30 -0.45 12.77
CA ASN A 257 24.94 0.79 13.24
C ASN A 257 23.91 1.86 13.62
N LEU A 258 22.70 1.78 13.08
CA LEU A 258 21.57 2.62 13.46
C LEU A 258 20.97 2.27 14.83
N HIS A 259 21.26 1.09 15.38
CA HIS A 259 20.68 0.55 16.62
C HIS A 259 21.68 0.02 17.64
N PHE A 260 22.98 0.20 17.40
CA PHE A 260 24.03 -0.38 18.25
C PHE A 260 23.95 0.10 19.72
N LEU A 261 23.36 1.26 20.00
CA LEU A 261 23.14 1.74 21.38
C LEU A 261 21.85 1.21 22.04
N SER A 262 20.81 0.80 21.30
CA SER A 262 19.56 0.34 21.92
C SER A 262 19.53 -1.15 22.19
N TYR A 263 20.24 -1.97 21.41
CA TYR A 263 20.27 -3.43 21.60
C TYR A 263 21.37 -3.90 22.56
N CYS A 264 22.49 -3.17 22.70
CA CYS A 264 23.52 -3.52 23.69
C CYS A 264 23.09 -3.27 25.14
N LEU A 265 22.06 -2.46 25.40
CA LEU A 265 21.51 -2.26 26.76
C LEU A 265 20.49 -3.34 27.18
N MET A 266 19.97 -4.16 26.26
CA MET A 266 19.05 -5.27 26.59
C MET A 266 19.75 -6.59 26.95
N PHE A 267 21.08 -6.64 26.86
CA PHE A 267 21.89 -7.81 27.24
C PHE A 267 22.85 -7.53 28.41
N VAL A 268 22.69 -6.39 29.11
CA VAL A 268 23.49 -6.00 30.29
C VAL A 268 22.60 -5.66 31.51
N THR A 269 21.36 -6.14 31.55
CA THR A 269 20.53 -6.25 32.77
C THR A 269 19.70 -7.51 32.70
#